data_AF-A0A0C9TEA8-F1
#
_entry.id   AF-A0A0C9TEA8-F1
#
_cell.length_a   1.000
_cell.length_b   1.000
_cell.length_c   1.000
_cell.angle_alpha   90.00
_cell.angle_beta   90.00
_cell.angle_gamma   90.00
#
_symmetry.space_group_name_H-M   'P 1'
#
loop_
_entity.id
_entity.type
_entity.pdbx_description
1 polymer ?
#
loop_
_entity_poly.entity_id
_entity_poly.type
_entity_poly.pdbx_seq_one_letter_code
_entity_poly.pdbx_strand_id
1 'polypeptide(L)'
;MIQRPSSIPAELWDTWSDRTKAAVVASQADERGTAQPNIDPILAGSGPRRTHDAYSDGPTAPYPYPPSGNGGTHDSRLSKEVKPLKVLYVDVLIHALAEVGEPLELEGSLYDEDAEDVTESRNKLSMVGREARTALKRIITSKFRFACNVPEGEKWPSVEEERLNPKTGESWLTPNFKTTVNDEYNRAIFVRVADLAWTDLQNIAQSECLRDRKIKWNKLSLLFAKETYRGFKPEWKADNDPHKMAEKVDHQCRNRWSQRRKDKAQRLMTAREAYISKHGVDPGELIHADHMSDEASGPEDNETEAAKLAWKQCMAAHKHIPNSEGALENISFLEVLRSPWRSKELEDVFVNLQDVWRESLSVKQKQCFHTIRVRDTERISPRIPEYTPFNFGINVEWLEVNKDKSELEDLLKEWGKWEDPEGFGSKKHLEDQGPADLGPSDEGERSQDEGTRMDLKRKKLLDIGQRTRPSLLQLTNLNHARTV
;
A
#
# COMPACT_ATOMS: atom_id res chain seq x y z
N MET A 1 21.87 36.18 -18.13
CA MET A 1 23.07 35.51 -18.67
C MET A 1 23.63 34.62 -17.57
N ILE A 2 23.80 33.32 -17.84
CA ILE A 2 24.34 32.35 -16.86
C ILE A 2 25.86 32.60 -16.73
N GLN A 3 26.34 32.90 -15.52
CA GLN A 3 27.78 33.10 -15.29
C GLN A 3 28.55 31.78 -15.44
N ARG A 4 29.58 31.79 -16.28
CA ARG A 4 30.50 30.67 -16.50
C ARG A 4 31.36 30.43 -15.25
N PRO A 5 31.43 29.20 -14.71
CA PRO A 5 32.38 28.83 -13.67
C PRO A 5 33.84 29.03 -14.13
N SER A 6 34.69 29.53 -13.24
CA SER A 6 36.10 29.79 -13.55
C SER A 6 36.90 28.52 -13.89
N SER A 7 36.39 27.34 -13.54
CA SER A 7 36.98 26.04 -13.83
C SER A 7 36.73 25.53 -15.25
N ILE A 8 35.87 26.18 -16.04
CA ILE A 8 35.50 25.73 -17.40
C ILE A 8 36.03 26.73 -18.45
N PRO A 9 36.86 26.29 -19.43
CA PRO A 9 37.32 27.15 -20.52
C PRO A 9 36.17 27.78 -21.32
N ALA A 10 36.36 29.02 -21.79
CA ALA A 10 35.29 29.80 -22.44
C ALA A 10 34.82 29.11 -23.73
N GLU A 11 35.78 28.62 -24.51
CA GLU A 11 35.55 27.90 -25.77
C GLU A 11 34.64 26.69 -25.58
N LEU A 12 34.82 25.91 -24.51
CA LEU A 12 33.96 24.77 -24.22
C LEU A 12 32.59 25.21 -23.68
N TRP A 13 32.57 26.20 -22.78
CA TRP A 13 31.33 26.72 -22.20
C TRP A 13 30.39 27.24 -23.28
N ASP A 14 30.90 27.98 -24.27
CA ASP A 14 30.07 28.62 -25.28
C ASP A 14 29.43 27.61 -26.24
N THR A 15 30.02 26.42 -26.43
CA THR A 15 29.41 25.33 -27.23
C THR A 15 28.25 24.61 -26.54
N TRP A 16 28.05 24.81 -25.23
CA TRP A 16 26.99 24.12 -24.50
C TRP A 16 25.64 24.79 -24.66
N SER A 17 24.59 23.97 -24.70
CA SER A 17 23.21 24.47 -24.65
C SER A 17 22.93 25.15 -23.31
N ASP A 18 21.98 26.10 -23.30
CA ASP A 18 21.60 26.83 -22.08
C ASP A 18 21.11 25.89 -20.97
N ARG A 19 20.49 24.75 -21.33
CA ARG A 19 20.07 23.72 -20.39
C ARG A 19 21.27 23.07 -19.69
N THR A 20 22.34 22.77 -20.43
CA THR A 20 23.57 22.19 -19.88
C THR A 20 24.29 23.21 -18.98
N LYS A 21 24.36 24.48 -19.42
CA LYS A 21 24.94 25.58 -18.62
C LYS A 21 24.19 25.75 -17.29
N ALA A 22 22.86 25.70 -17.32
CA ALA A 22 22.03 25.81 -16.13
C ALA A 22 22.23 24.64 -15.16
N ALA A 23 22.33 23.40 -15.67
CA ALA A 23 22.55 22.22 -14.84
C ALA A 23 23.90 22.26 -14.09
N VAL A 24 24.96 22.73 -14.75
CA VAL A 24 26.30 22.82 -14.15
C VAL A 24 26.40 23.95 -13.12
N VAL A 25 25.73 25.08 -13.32
CA VAL A 25 25.65 26.13 -12.29
C VAL A 25 24.84 25.66 -11.08
N ALA A 26 23.75 24.92 -11.30
CA ALA A 26 22.94 24.37 -10.21
C ALA A 26 23.74 23.38 -9.34
N SER A 27 24.56 22.51 -9.95
CA SER A 27 25.35 21.53 -9.21
C SER A 27 26.46 22.17 -8.35
N GLN A 28 26.98 23.34 -8.74
CA GLN A 28 28.01 24.05 -7.97
C GLN A 28 27.44 24.88 -6.82
N ALA A 29 26.14 25.20 -6.84
CA ALA A 29 25.47 25.90 -5.75
C ALA A 29 25.33 25.02 -4.50
N ASP A 30 25.23 23.69 -4.67
CA ASP A 30 25.13 22.72 -3.58
C ASP A 30 26.44 22.56 -2.80
N GLU A 31 27.61 22.81 -3.41
CA GLU A 31 28.91 22.60 -2.76
C GLU A 31 29.33 23.74 -1.83
N ARG A 32 28.66 24.90 -1.87
CA ARG A 32 29.02 26.08 -1.03
C ARG A 32 28.26 26.16 0.29
N GLY A 33 27.46 25.14 0.64
CA GLY A 33 26.66 25.10 1.86
C GLY A 33 27.31 24.28 2.99
N THR A 34 27.89 24.96 3.97
CA THR A 34 28.17 24.50 5.35
C THR A 34 29.10 23.28 5.56
N ALA A 35 30.24 23.55 6.21
CA ALA A 35 31.04 22.55 6.91
C ALA A 35 30.17 21.73 7.89
N GLN A 36 30.06 20.42 7.65
CA GLN A 36 29.44 19.48 8.59
C GLN A 36 30.50 18.82 9.49
N PRO A 37 30.18 18.56 10.77
CA PRO A 37 30.95 17.66 11.60
C PRO A 37 30.77 16.21 11.10
N ASN A 38 31.81 15.41 11.33
CA ASN A 38 31.95 14.00 10.98
C ASN A 38 30.66 13.18 11.26
N ILE A 39 29.97 12.72 10.21
CA ILE A 39 28.81 11.80 10.27
C ILE A 39 29.15 10.54 9.47
N ASP A 40 28.75 9.40 10.05
CA ASP A 40 28.93 8.02 9.59
C ASP A 40 28.52 7.80 8.11
N PRO A 41 29.39 7.24 7.24
CA PRO A 41 29.12 7.03 5.81
C PRO A 41 27.91 6.14 5.50
N ILE A 42 27.37 5.39 6.48
CA ILE A 42 26.22 4.50 6.29
C ILE A 42 24.90 5.28 6.09
N LEU A 43 24.86 6.59 6.38
CA LEU A 43 23.63 7.41 6.32
C LEU A 43 23.56 8.44 5.18
N ALA A 44 24.55 8.55 4.30
CA ALA A 44 24.69 9.69 3.37
C ALA A 44 24.71 9.33 1.86
N GLY A 45 24.10 8.22 1.46
CA GLY A 45 23.93 7.90 0.03
C GLY A 45 22.73 8.61 -0.60
N SER A 46 22.90 9.84 -1.12
CA SER A 46 21.88 10.49 -1.96
C SER A 46 22.44 10.93 -3.32
N GLY A 47 22.33 10.04 -4.30
CA GLY A 47 22.46 10.40 -5.72
C GLY A 47 21.20 11.10 -6.26
N PRO A 48 21.21 11.53 -7.54
CA PRO A 48 20.12 12.28 -8.16
C PRO A 48 18.80 11.49 -8.11
N ARG A 49 17.80 12.06 -7.43
CA ARG A 49 16.49 11.41 -7.26
C ARG A 49 15.68 11.54 -8.55
N ARG A 50 15.27 10.39 -9.11
CA ARG A 50 14.24 10.31 -10.17
C ARG A 50 12.91 10.86 -9.61
N THR A 51 12.10 11.45 -10.49
CA THR A 51 10.70 11.79 -10.20
C THR A 51 9.94 10.55 -9.72
N HIS A 52 9.37 10.66 -8.51
CA HIS A 52 8.65 9.59 -7.82
C HIS A 52 7.38 9.20 -8.59
N ASP A 53 7.24 7.90 -8.89
CA ASP A 53 6.05 7.34 -9.52
C ASP A 53 5.30 6.46 -8.51
N ALA A 54 4.14 6.96 -8.05
CA ALA A 54 3.32 6.30 -7.05
C ALA A 54 2.70 4.96 -7.51
N TYR A 55 2.80 4.63 -8.80
CA TYR A 55 2.33 3.35 -9.36
C TYR A 55 3.42 2.27 -9.41
N SER A 56 4.70 2.67 -9.45
CA SER A 56 5.87 1.79 -9.56
C SER A 56 6.57 1.58 -8.22
N ASP A 57 6.61 2.64 -7.41
CA ASP A 57 7.34 2.69 -6.16
C ASP A 57 6.38 2.40 -5.00
N GLY A 58 6.20 1.12 -4.66
CA GLY A 58 5.53 0.73 -3.40
C GLY A 58 6.20 1.39 -2.18
N PRO A 59 5.53 1.46 -1.02
CA PRO A 59 6.02 2.23 0.13
C PRO A 59 7.38 1.74 0.59
N THR A 60 8.42 2.55 0.37
CA THR A 60 9.75 2.40 0.95
C THR A 60 9.71 2.90 2.39
N ALA A 61 9.17 2.09 3.29
CA ALA A 61 9.27 2.34 4.73
C ALA A 61 10.66 1.89 5.23
N PRO A 62 11.40 2.72 5.97
CA PRO A 62 12.76 2.42 6.44
C PRO A 62 12.83 1.48 7.66
N TYR A 63 11.80 0.68 7.95
CA TYR A 63 11.75 -0.19 9.12
C TYR A 63 11.71 -1.67 8.72
N PRO A 64 12.61 -2.52 9.25
CA PRO A 64 12.55 -3.96 9.02
C PRO A 64 11.30 -4.56 9.68
N TYR A 65 10.55 -5.35 8.93
CA TYR A 65 9.38 -6.09 9.42
C TYR A 65 9.83 -7.25 10.34
N PRO A 66 9.28 -7.42 11.55
CA PRO A 66 9.33 -8.71 12.24
C PRO A 66 8.39 -9.71 11.54
N PRO A 67 8.73 -11.01 11.52
CA PRO A 67 7.87 -12.04 10.92
C PRO A 67 6.60 -12.20 11.78
N SER A 68 5.48 -11.66 11.30
CA SER A 68 4.18 -11.89 11.91
C SER A 68 3.72 -13.32 11.60
N GLY A 69 3.49 -14.11 12.65
CA GLY A 69 3.02 -15.48 12.55
C GLY A 69 1.63 -15.58 11.92
N ASN A 70 1.48 -16.51 10.97
CA ASN A 70 0.20 -16.85 10.35
C ASN A 70 -0.64 -17.70 11.32
N GLY A 71 -1.69 -17.12 11.89
CA GLY A 71 -2.84 -17.85 12.40
C GLY A 71 -3.86 -18.05 11.28
N GLY A 72 -3.81 -19.21 10.61
CA GLY A 72 -4.82 -19.59 9.62
C GLY A 72 -5.89 -20.48 10.25
N THR A 73 -7.12 -19.97 10.35
CA THR A 73 -8.30 -20.77 10.67
C THR A 73 -8.75 -21.54 9.42
N HIS A 74 -8.88 -22.86 9.59
CA HIS A 74 -9.35 -23.81 8.59
C HIS A 74 -10.85 -23.64 8.35
N ASP A 75 -11.24 -23.41 7.09
CA ASP A 75 -12.62 -23.58 6.65
C ASP A 75 -12.74 -24.89 5.85
N SER A 76 -13.53 -25.81 6.37
CA SER A 76 -13.71 -27.17 5.86
C SER A 76 -14.98 -27.23 5.01
N ARG A 77 -14.85 -27.18 3.69
CA ARG A 77 -15.95 -27.47 2.76
C ARG A 77 -15.49 -28.31 1.57
N LEU A 78 -15.92 -29.58 1.60
CA LEU A 78 -16.15 -30.50 0.47
C LEU A 78 -15.07 -30.57 -0.63
N SER A 79 -13.95 -31.24 -0.31
CA SER A 79 -13.02 -31.77 -1.31
C SER A 79 -13.61 -33.01 -2.00
N LYS A 80 -14.10 -32.85 -3.23
CA LYS A 80 -14.20 -33.99 -4.16
C LYS A 80 -12.77 -34.44 -4.48
N GLU A 81 -12.53 -35.72 -4.25
CA GLU A 81 -11.27 -36.40 -4.46
C GLU A 81 -10.87 -36.38 -5.94
N VAL A 82 -10.09 -35.38 -6.35
CA VAL A 82 -9.42 -35.34 -7.66
C VAL A 82 -8.05 -35.95 -7.47
N LYS A 83 -7.82 -37.14 -8.05
CA LYS A 83 -6.51 -37.80 -8.08
C LYS A 83 -5.47 -36.84 -8.69
N PRO A 84 -4.33 -36.59 -8.04
CA PRO A 84 -3.29 -35.75 -8.60
C PRO A 84 -2.59 -36.52 -9.72
N LEU A 85 -2.77 -36.08 -10.96
CA LEU A 85 -1.85 -36.40 -12.07
C LEU A 85 -0.50 -35.75 -11.77
N LYS A 86 0.32 -36.45 -10.99
CA LYS A 86 1.72 -36.13 -10.75
C LYS A 86 2.56 -36.61 -11.94
N VAL A 87 3.28 -35.64 -12.52
CA VAL A 87 4.65 -35.77 -13.04
C VAL A 87 4.81 -36.62 -14.31
N LEU A 88 4.50 -36.03 -15.46
CA LEU A 88 5.12 -36.33 -16.77
C LEU A 88 5.57 -35.04 -17.51
N TYR A 89 5.49 -33.87 -16.85
CA TYR A 89 5.43 -32.57 -17.52
C TYR A 89 6.74 -31.78 -17.50
N VAL A 90 7.67 -32.15 -16.62
CA VAL A 90 9.01 -31.56 -16.57
C VAL A 90 9.91 -32.24 -17.61
N ASP A 91 9.71 -33.52 -17.87
CA ASP A 91 10.53 -34.31 -18.78
C ASP A 91 10.39 -33.87 -20.24
N VAL A 92 9.21 -33.52 -20.75
CA VAL A 92 9.06 -33.13 -22.17
C VAL A 92 9.76 -31.80 -22.48
N LEU A 93 9.78 -30.86 -21.53
CA LEU A 93 10.46 -29.57 -21.73
C LEU A 93 11.96 -29.69 -21.46
N ILE A 94 12.37 -30.54 -20.51
CA ILE A 94 13.78 -30.89 -20.32
C ILE A 94 14.29 -31.62 -21.56
N HIS A 95 13.53 -32.54 -22.17
CA HIS A 95 13.92 -33.23 -23.39
C HIS A 95 14.04 -32.27 -24.59
N ALA A 96 13.08 -31.36 -24.78
CA ALA A 96 13.18 -30.36 -25.86
C ALA A 96 14.34 -29.37 -25.65
N LEU A 97 14.70 -29.04 -24.39
CA LEU A 97 15.87 -28.21 -24.09
C LEU A 97 17.19 -29.01 -24.14
N ALA A 98 17.14 -30.31 -23.87
CA ALA A 98 18.27 -31.24 -23.96
C ALA A 98 18.58 -31.67 -25.40
N GLU A 99 17.60 -31.63 -26.32
CA GLU A 99 17.81 -31.89 -27.75
C GLU A 99 18.42 -30.69 -28.50
N VAL A 100 18.33 -29.47 -27.95
CA VAL A 100 18.80 -28.23 -28.62
C VAL A 100 20.12 -27.69 -28.06
N GLY A 101 20.66 -28.28 -27.00
CA GLY A 101 21.99 -27.93 -26.51
C GLY A 101 22.48 -28.95 -25.52
N GLU A 102 23.75 -29.33 -25.66
CA GLU A 102 24.47 -30.10 -24.65
C GLU A 102 24.12 -29.57 -23.26
N PRO A 103 23.85 -30.44 -22.27
CA PRO A 103 23.82 -29.99 -20.89
C PRO A 103 25.19 -29.36 -20.65
N LEU A 104 25.23 -28.03 -20.66
CA LEU A 104 26.31 -27.28 -20.07
C LEU A 104 26.29 -27.68 -18.59
N GLU A 105 26.94 -28.79 -18.29
CA GLU A 105 27.56 -29.09 -17.00
C GLU A 105 28.58 -27.97 -16.78
N LEU A 106 28.06 -26.77 -16.53
CA LEU A 106 28.78 -25.69 -15.89
C LEU A 106 29.24 -26.29 -14.57
N GLU A 107 30.53 -26.65 -14.56
CA GLU A 107 31.35 -27.16 -13.47
C GLU A 107 30.65 -27.03 -12.12
N GLY A 108 30.43 -28.15 -11.44
CA GLY A 108 29.80 -28.22 -10.11
C GLY A 108 30.53 -27.46 -8.98
N SER A 109 31.44 -26.53 -9.30
CA SER A 109 32.18 -25.68 -8.36
C SER A 109 31.66 -24.24 -8.25
N LEU A 110 30.68 -23.82 -9.07
CA LEU A 110 30.28 -22.39 -9.11
C LEU A 110 29.53 -21.93 -7.84
N TYR A 111 28.65 -22.78 -7.32
CA TYR A 111 27.78 -22.48 -6.17
C TYR A 111 28.22 -23.21 -4.91
N ASP A 112 27.89 -22.64 -3.75
CA ASP A 112 28.11 -23.28 -2.46
C ASP A 112 27.14 -24.47 -2.30
N GLU A 113 27.52 -25.47 -1.48
CA GLU A 113 26.68 -26.67 -1.26
C GLU A 113 25.31 -26.33 -0.64
N ASP A 114 25.24 -25.23 0.11
CA ASP A 114 24.03 -24.71 0.77
C ASP A 114 23.31 -23.63 -0.06
N ALA A 115 23.64 -23.47 -1.35
CA ALA A 115 23.06 -22.42 -2.17
C ALA A 115 21.53 -22.60 -2.36
N GLU A 116 20.79 -21.53 -2.10
CA GLU A 116 19.34 -21.44 -2.27
C GLU A 116 18.99 -21.38 -3.76
N ASP A 117 18.09 -22.26 -4.24
CA ASP A 117 17.60 -22.21 -5.61
C ASP A 117 16.51 -21.15 -5.75
N VAL A 118 16.74 -20.14 -6.61
CA VAL A 118 15.79 -19.03 -6.80
C VAL A 118 14.38 -19.49 -7.22
N THR A 119 14.25 -20.70 -7.77
CA THR A 119 12.98 -21.30 -8.20
C THR A 119 12.12 -21.82 -7.05
N GLU A 120 12.67 -21.98 -5.84
CA GLU A 120 11.91 -22.36 -4.65
C GLU A 120 10.82 -21.35 -4.30
N SER A 121 9.87 -21.71 -3.44
CA SER A 121 8.81 -20.77 -3.05
C SER A 121 9.39 -19.54 -2.35
N ARG A 122 8.84 -18.36 -2.63
CA ARG A 122 9.32 -17.07 -2.08
C ARG A 122 9.51 -17.08 -0.55
N ASN A 123 8.66 -17.82 0.17
CA ASN A 123 8.70 -17.90 1.63
C ASN A 123 9.87 -18.74 2.16
N LYS A 124 10.43 -19.63 1.34
CA LYS A 124 11.61 -20.45 1.68
C LYS A 124 12.93 -19.74 1.44
N LEU A 125 12.93 -18.75 0.53
CA LEU A 125 14.11 -17.96 0.22
C LEU A 125 14.42 -16.97 1.33
N SER A 126 15.72 -16.80 1.61
CA SER A 126 16.27 -15.70 2.40
C SER A 126 15.95 -14.34 1.78
N MET A 127 16.28 -13.25 2.48
CA MET A 127 16.14 -11.90 1.93
C MET A 127 16.96 -11.73 0.64
N VAL A 128 18.22 -12.22 0.63
CA VAL A 128 19.09 -12.17 -0.55
C VAL A 128 18.52 -13.00 -1.70
N GLY A 129 18.02 -14.21 -1.42
CA GLY A 129 17.37 -15.05 -2.44
C GLY A 129 16.10 -14.42 -3.02
N ARG A 130 15.31 -13.70 -2.21
CA ARG A 130 14.13 -12.94 -2.66
C ARG A 130 14.52 -11.77 -3.55
N GLU A 131 15.59 -11.05 -3.21
CA GLU A 131 16.13 -9.96 -4.02
C GLU A 131 16.65 -10.47 -5.37
N ALA A 132 17.45 -11.54 -5.36
CA ALA A 132 17.96 -12.18 -6.56
C ALA A 132 16.82 -12.68 -7.47
N ARG A 133 15.80 -13.36 -6.90
CA ARG A 133 14.60 -13.76 -7.65
C ARG A 133 13.88 -12.56 -8.26
N THR A 134 13.77 -11.46 -7.52
CA THR A 134 13.12 -10.23 -8.00
C THR A 134 13.91 -9.60 -9.15
N ALA A 135 15.23 -9.53 -9.03
CA ALA A 135 16.12 -9.05 -10.09
C ALA A 135 15.99 -9.91 -11.36
N LEU A 136 16.00 -11.24 -11.21
CA LEU A 136 15.84 -12.17 -12.34
C LEU A 136 14.48 -12.01 -13.03
N LYS A 137 13.39 -11.92 -12.23
CA LYS A 137 12.05 -11.65 -12.76
C LYS A 137 11.99 -10.34 -13.53
N ARG A 138 12.60 -9.26 -13.02
CA ARG A 138 12.62 -7.96 -13.71
C ARG A 138 13.28 -8.05 -15.09
N ILE A 139 14.42 -8.75 -15.18
CA ILE A 139 15.10 -9.00 -16.46
C ILE A 139 14.17 -9.78 -17.41
N ILE A 140 13.60 -10.88 -16.93
CA ILE A 140 12.70 -11.73 -17.72
C ILE A 140 11.46 -10.96 -18.19
N THR A 141 10.83 -10.17 -17.33
CA THR A 141 9.70 -9.30 -17.66
C THR A 141 10.05 -8.30 -18.75
N SER A 142 11.20 -7.63 -18.64
CA SER A 142 11.70 -6.72 -19.67
C SER A 142 11.94 -7.45 -21.00
N LYS A 143 12.58 -8.62 -20.97
CA LYS A 143 12.83 -9.43 -22.18
C LYS A 143 11.58 -10.03 -22.80
N PHE A 144 10.58 -10.36 -21.99
CA PHE A 144 9.28 -10.79 -22.48
C PHE A 144 8.62 -9.69 -23.32
N ARG A 145 8.54 -8.48 -22.77
CA ARG A 145 8.02 -7.30 -23.47
C ARG A 145 8.83 -6.98 -24.74
N PHE A 146 10.15 -7.04 -24.66
CA PHE A 146 11.04 -6.83 -25.81
C PHE A 146 10.83 -7.88 -26.92
N ALA A 147 10.77 -9.17 -26.58
CA ALA A 147 10.55 -10.25 -27.55
C ALA A 147 9.20 -10.11 -28.27
N CYS A 148 8.19 -9.57 -27.58
CA CYS A 148 6.88 -9.31 -28.14
C CYS A 148 6.73 -7.91 -28.76
N ASN A 149 7.75 -7.07 -28.69
CA ASN A 149 7.71 -5.65 -29.07
C ASN A 149 6.52 -4.89 -28.47
N VAL A 150 6.35 -5.00 -27.14
CA VAL A 150 5.30 -4.30 -26.38
C VAL A 150 5.96 -3.47 -25.27
N PRO A 151 6.00 -2.13 -25.37
CA PRO A 151 6.50 -1.24 -24.33
C PRO A 151 5.81 -1.43 -22.97
N GLU A 152 6.45 -0.94 -21.90
CA GLU A 152 5.83 -0.94 -20.57
C GLU A 152 4.62 0.00 -20.54
N GLY A 153 3.53 -0.45 -19.92
CA GLY A 153 2.27 0.30 -19.84
C GLY A 153 1.38 0.22 -21.08
N GLU A 154 1.87 -0.30 -22.21
CA GLU A 154 1.05 -0.49 -23.42
C GLU A 154 0.18 -1.75 -23.35
N LYS A 155 -0.98 -1.68 -24.03
CA LYS A 155 -1.91 -2.79 -24.16
C LYS A 155 -1.27 -3.93 -24.93
N TRP A 156 -1.57 -5.15 -24.49
CA TRP A 156 -1.13 -6.35 -25.19
C TRP A 156 -1.91 -6.54 -26.51
N PRO A 157 -1.22 -6.78 -27.63
CA PRO A 157 -1.85 -6.94 -28.94
C PRO A 157 -2.65 -8.24 -29.03
N SER A 158 -3.58 -8.28 -29.98
CA SER A 158 -4.38 -9.49 -30.23
C SER A 158 -3.61 -10.49 -31.07
N VAL A 159 -3.90 -11.79 -30.91
CA VAL A 159 -3.23 -12.86 -31.69
C VAL A 159 -3.56 -12.75 -33.17
N GLU A 160 -4.72 -12.18 -33.50
CA GLU A 160 -5.19 -11.96 -34.86
C GLU A 160 -4.52 -10.73 -35.53
N GLU A 161 -3.79 -9.92 -34.77
CA GLU A 161 -3.08 -8.75 -35.29
C GLU A 161 -1.70 -9.18 -35.83
N GLU A 162 -1.54 -9.12 -37.16
CA GLU A 162 -0.26 -9.35 -37.81
C GLU A 162 0.68 -8.17 -37.57
N ARG A 163 1.78 -8.41 -36.87
CA ARG A 163 2.78 -7.40 -36.55
C ARG A 163 4.11 -7.82 -37.12
N LEU A 164 4.66 -7.07 -38.06
CA LEU A 164 5.96 -7.35 -38.68
C LEU A 164 7.04 -6.44 -38.08
N ASN A 165 8.23 -6.99 -37.88
CA ASN A 165 9.40 -6.22 -37.51
C ASN A 165 9.87 -5.43 -38.75
N PRO A 166 9.87 -4.09 -38.72
CA PRO A 166 10.22 -3.28 -39.88
C PRO A 166 11.68 -3.46 -40.33
N LYS A 167 12.56 -3.98 -39.45
CA LYS A 167 13.98 -4.20 -39.77
C LYS A 167 14.24 -5.57 -40.39
N THR A 168 13.57 -6.62 -39.91
CA THR A 168 13.84 -8.01 -40.34
C THR A 168 12.79 -8.56 -41.29
N GLY A 169 11.58 -7.97 -41.32
CA GLY A 169 10.42 -8.50 -42.03
C GLY A 169 9.75 -9.69 -41.34
N GLU A 170 10.29 -10.16 -40.21
CA GLU A 170 9.74 -11.29 -39.46
C GLU A 170 8.56 -10.86 -38.58
N SER A 171 7.58 -11.75 -38.39
CA SER A 171 6.46 -11.51 -37.47
C SER A 171 6.95 -11.43 -36.02
N TRP A 172 6.51 -10.41 -35.29
CA TRP A 172 6.71 -10.32 -33.85
C TRP A 172 5.98 -11.46 -33.14
N LEU A 173 6.58 -11.99 -32.08
CA LEU A 173 5.94 -13.02 -31.27
C LEU A 173 4.79 -12.41 -30.47
N THR A 174 3.58 -12.93 -30.64
CA THR A 174 2.39 -12.46 -29.91
C THR A 174 1.90 -13.55 -28.94
N PRO A 175 1.83 -13.27 -27.63
CA PRO A 175 1.36 -14.25 -26.66
C PRO A 175 -0.14 -14.52 -26.85
N ASN A 176 -0.51 -15.80 -26.85
CA ASN A 176 -1.90 -16.21 -26.91
C ASN A 176 -2.49 -16.33 -25.50
N PHE A 177 -3.00 -15.21 -24.97
CA PHE A 177 -3.60 -15.17 -23.64
C PHE A 177 -4.93 -15.92 -23.52
N LYS A 178 -5.58 -16.26 -24.63
CA LYS A 178 -6.81 -17.07 -24.65
C LYS A 178 -6.51 -18.53 -24.29
N THR A 179 -5.33 -19.03 -24.64
CA THR A 179 -4.92 -20.42 -24.39
C THR A 179 -4.11 -20.57 -23.11
N THR A 180 -3.62 -21.79 -22.86
CA THR A 180 -2.82 -22.10 -21.67
C THR A 180 -1.36 -21.69 -21.87
N VAL A 181 -0.59 -21.68 -20.79
CA VAL A 181 0.88 -21.52 -20.83
C VAL A 181 1.58 -22.59 -21.69
N ASN A 182 0.88 -23.67 -22.06
CA ASN A 182 1.47 -24.80 -22.77
C ASN A 182 1.25 -24.75 -24.28
N ASP A 183 0.55 -23.74 -24.77
CA ASP A 183 0.37 -23.44 -26.19
C ASP A 183 1.72 -23.31 -26.90
N GLU A 184 1.80 -23.84 -28.12
CA GLU A 184 3.03 -23.90 -28.90
C GLU A 184 3.61 -22.49 -29.16
N TYR A 185 2.77 -21.50 -29.48
CA TYR A 185 3.19 -20.13 -29.69
C TYR A 185 3.75 -19.50 -28.40
N ASN A 186 3.09 -19.76 -27.27
CA ASN A 186 3.55 -19.29 -25.95
C ASN A 186 4.90 -19.93 -25.57
N ARG A 187 5.12 -21.22 -25.89
CA ARG A 187 6.40 -21.90 -25.64
C ARG A 187 7.54 -21.27 -26.43
N ALA A 188 7.32 -20.96 -27.71
CA ALA A 188 8.32 -20.29 -28.54
C ALA A 188 8.75 -18.94 -27.94
N ILE A 189 7.80 -18.18 -27.39
CA ILE A 189 8.10 -16.94 -26.64
C ILE A 189 8.98 -17.23 -25.44
N PHE A 190 8.66 -18.24 -24.62
CA PHE A 190 9.44 -18.50 -23.40
C PHE A 190 10.88 -18.93 -23.70
N VAL A 191 11.09 -19.74 -24.74
CA VAL A 191 12.43 -20.12 -25.20
C VAL A 191 13.20 -18.87 -25.64
N ARG A 192 12.59 -18.04 -26.49
CA ARG A 192 13.21 -16.79 -26.96
C ARG A 192 13.54 -15.84 -25.81
N VAL A 193 12.65 -15.69 -24.84
CA VAL A 193 12.85 -14.86 -23.65
C VAL A 193 13.98 -15.40 -22.78
N ALA A 194 14.05 -16.72 -22.60
CA ALA A 194 15.14 -17.35 -21.85
C ALA A 194 16.49 -17.13 -22.54
N ASP A 195 16.58 -17.25 -23.86
CA ASP A 195 17.83 -16.99 -24.60
C ASP A 195 18.27 -15.53 -24.50
N LEU A 196 17.33 -14.59 -24.64
CA LEU A 196 17.61 -13.17 -24.51
C LEU A 196 18.03 -12.80 -23.08
N ALA A 197 17.34 -13.31 -22.06
CA ALA A 197 17.69 -13.08 -20.66
C ALA A 197 19.03 -13.72 -20.29
N TRP A 198 19.31 -14.93 -20.79
CA TRP A 198 20.60 -15.58 -20.59
C TRP A 198 21.75 -14.77 -21.19
N THR A 199 21.58 -14.31 -22.43
CA THR A 199 22.58 -13.47 -23.11
C THR A 199 22.85 -12.18 -22.33
N ASP A 200 21.82 -11.53 -21.82
CA ASP A 200 21.97 -10.36 -20.95
C ASP A 200 22.71 -10.68 -19.65
N LEU A 201 22.37 -11.80 -19.01
CA LEU A 201 23.02 -12.22 -17.76
C LEU A 201 24.49 -12.60 -17.93
N GLN A 202 24.90 -13.03 -19.13
CA GLN A 202 26.31 -13.26 -19.47
C GLN A 202 27.08 -11.96 -19.71
N ASN A 203 26.41 -10.93 -20.27
CA ASN A 203 27.06 -9.69 -20.70
C ASN A 203 26.98 -8.55 -19.67
N ILE A 204 25.96 -8.53 -18.81
CA ILE A 204 25.75 -7.49 -17.82
C ILE A 204 26.70 -7.73 -16.65
N ALA A 205 27.28 -6.66 -16.10
CA ALA A 205 27.82 -6.69 -14.76
C ALA A 205 26.66 -7.01 -13.79
N GLN A 206 26.42 -8.31 -13.59
CA GLN A 206 25.27 -8.84 -12.86
C GLN A 206 25.06 -8.07 -11.56
N SER A 207 23.80 -7.82 -11.19
CA SER A 207 23.50 -7.24 -9.87
C SER A 207 24.20 -8.07 -8.80
N GLU A 208 24.71 -7.42 -7.76
CA GLU A 208 25.52 -8.09 -6.72
C GLU A 208 24.82 -9.34 -6.16
N CYS A 209 23.51 -9.31 -5.99
CA CYS A 209 22.71 -10.45 -5.51
C CYS A 209 22.64 -11.66 -6.46
N LEU A 210 22.91 -11.52 -7.76
CA LEU A 210 22.93 -12.64 -8.73
C LEU A 210 24.33 -13.28 -8.85
N ARG A 211 25.36 -12.62 -8.33
CA ARG A 211 26.74 -13.13 -8.26
C ARG A 211 27.03 -13.88 -6.97
N ASP A 212 26.12 -13.80 -6.00
CA ASP A 212 26.27 -14.49 -4.73
C ASP A 212 26.27 -16.01 -4.97
N ARG A 213 27.36 -16.68 -4.56
CA ARG A 213 27.54 -18.13 -4.71
C ARG A 213 26.54 -18.93 -3.89
N LYS A 214 25.89 -18.30 -2.91
CA LYS A 214 24.78 -18.86 -2.14
C LYS A 214 23.44 -18.80 -2.86
N ILE A 215 23.36 -18.18 -4.03
CA ILE A 215 22.13 -18.09 -4.80
C ILE A 215 22.29 -18.86 -6.11
N LYS A 216 21.66 -20.02 -6.19
CA LYS A 216 21.69 -20.89 -7.35
C LYS A 216 20.63 -20.47 -8.37
N TRP A 217 21.07 -20.19 -9.59
CA TRP A 217 20.20 -20.02 -10.75
C TRP A 217 20.86 -20.56 -12.02
N ASN A 218 20.06 -20.93 -13.01
CA ASN A 218 20.53 -21.45 -14.29
C ASN A 218 19.56 -21.09 -15.41
N LYS A 219 19.81 -21.58 -16.63
CA LYS A 219 18.93 -21.33 -17.78
C LYS A 219 17.49 -21.85 -17.55
N LEU A 220 17.30 -22.94 -16.77
CA LEU A 220 15.97 -23.43 -16.40
C LEU A 220 15.25 -22.48 -15.44
N SER A 221 15.96 -21.77 -14.56
CA SER A 221 15.38 -20.71 -13.72
C SER A 221 14.74 -19.59 -14.57
N LEU A 222 15.17 -19.40 -15.82
CA LEU A 222 14.57 -18.43 -16.74
C LEU A 222 13.18 -18.83 -17.25
N LEU A 223 12.73 -20.06 -16.96
CA LEU A 223 11.34 -20.46 -17.17
C LEU A 223 10.36 -19.72 -16.25
N PHE A 224 10.83 -18.81 -15.39
CA PHE A 224 10.00 -17.73 -14.81
C PHE A 224 9.29 -16.87 -15.87
N ALA A 225 9.66 -16.96 -17.15
CA ALA A 225 8.85 -16.44 -18.25
C ALA A 225 7.39 -16.96 -18.18
N LYS A 226 7.17 -18.21 -17.72
CA LYS A 226 5.82 -18.77 -17.48
C LYS A 226 5.08 -18.06 -16.36
N GLU A 227 5.77 -17.74 -15.26
CA GLU A 227 5.21 -16.98 -14.14
C GLU A 227 4.86 -15.55 -14.57
N THR A 228 5.75 -14.94 -15.37
CA THR A 228 5.55 -13.62 -15.96
C THR A 228 4.32 -13.60 -16.88
N TYR A 229 4.18 -14.58 -17.77
CA TYR A 229 3.00 -14.75 -18.62
C TYR A 229 1.70 -14.86 -17.80
N ARG A 230 1.72 -15.60 -16.67
CA ARG A 230 0.56 -15.69 -15.76
C ARG A 230 0.24 -14.36 -15.12
N GLY A 231 1.22 -13.48 -14.89
CA GLY A 231 1.02 -12.11 -14.43
C GLY A 231 0.38 -11.21 -15.48
N PHE A 232 0.81 -11.32 -16.74
CA PHE A 232 0.26 -10.53 -17.85
C PHE A 232 -1.15 -10.98 -18.28
N LYS A 233 -1.51 -12.26 -18.11
CA LYS A 233 -2.82 -12.76 -18.54
C LYS A 233 -4.01 -12.04 -17.87
N PRO A 234 -4.04 -11.81 -16.55
CA PRO A 234 -5.04 -10.96 -15.90
C PRO A 234 -5.04 -9.51 -16.40
N GLU A 235 -3.88 -8.93 -16.73
CA GLU A 235 -3.79 -7.58 -17.29
C GLU A 235 -4.44 -7.52 -18.67
N TRP A 236 -4.08 -8.44 -19.55
CA TRP A 236 -4.70 -8.57 -20.87
C TRP A 236 -6.22 -8.78 -20.75
N LYS A 237 -6.68 -9.61 -19.81
CA LYS A 237 -8.13 -9.77 -19.55
C LYS A 237 -8.78 -8.47 -19.14
N ALA A 238 -8.16 -7.69 -18.26
CA ALA A 238 -8.68 -6.39 -17.86
C ALA A 238 -8.73 -5.41 -19.04
N ASP A 239 -7.72 -5.38 -19.91
CA ASP A 239 -7.67 -4.48 -21.07
C ASP A 239 -8.75 -4.77 -22.12
N ASN A 240 -9.23 -6.01 -22.17
CA ASN A 240 -10.19 -6.51 -23.17
C ASN A 240 -11.62 -6.72 -22.61
N ASP A 241 -11.80 -6.69 -21.29
CA ASP A 241 -13.09 -6.87 -20.63
C ASP A 241 -13.31 -5.76 -19.57
N PRO A 242 -14.23 -4.80 -19.81
CA PRO A 242 -14.53 -3.73 -18.88
C PRO A 242 -14.91 -4.20 -17.48
N HIS A 243 -15.56 -5.36 -17.34
CA HIS A 243 -15.91 -5.93 -16.04
C HIS A 243 -14.67 -6.39 -15.28
N LYS A 244 -13.71 -7.01 -15.98
CA LYS A 244 -12.42 -7.38 -15.40
C LYS A 244 -11.53 -6.18 -15.09
N MET A 245 -11.63 -5.11 -15.86
CA MET A 245 -10.99 -3.84 -15.50
C MET A 245 -11.56 -3.29 -14.19
N ALA A 246 -12.89 -3.23 -14.06
CA ALA A 246 -13.55 -2.76 -12.84
C ALA A 246 -13.17 -3.62 -11.62
N GLU A 247 -13.19 -4.96 -11.74
CA GLU A 247 -12.74 -5.88 -10.68
C GLU A 247 -11.28 -5.62 -10.29
N LYS A 248 -10.39 -5.37 -11.27
CA LYS A 248 -8.96 -5.10 -11.03
C LYS A 248 -8.77 -3.79 -10.28
N VAL A 249 -9.45 -2.72 -10.69
CA VAL A 249 -9.38 -1.40 -10.04
C VAL A 249 -9.90 -1.48 -8.60
N ASP A 250 -11.04 -2.13 -8.39
CA ASP A 250 -11.60 -2.36 -7.05
C ASP A 250 -10.66 -3.18 -6.16
N HIS A 251 -10.11 -4.29 -6.67
CA HIS A 251 -9.14 -5.10 -5.93
C HIS A 251 -7.86 -4.31 -5.58
N GLN A 252 -7.34 -3.50 -6.51
CA GLN A 252 -6.20 -2.63 -6.24
C GLN A 252 -6.52 -1.59 -5.16
N CYS A 253 -7.71 -0.98 -5.22
CA CYS A 253 -8.20 -0.06 -4.21
C CYS A 253 -8.27 -0.71 -2.82
N ARG A 254 -8.93 -1.88 -2.72
CA ARG A 254 -9.03 -2.66 -1.48
C ARG A 254 -7.65 -3.05 -0.92
N ASN A 255 -6.71 -3.42 -1.78
CA ASN A 255 -5.34 -3.72 -1.35
C ASN A 255 -4.60 -2.49 -0.82
N ARG A 256 -4.73 -1.34 -1.49
CA ARG A 256 -4.14 -0.07 -1.00
C ARG A 256 -4.71 0.28 0.38
N TRP A 257 -6.02 0.19 0.56
CA TRP A 257 -6.65 0.47 1.86
C TRP A 257 -6.21 -0.52 2.92
N SER A 258 -6.18 -1.82 2.63
CA SER A 258 -5.71 -2.86 3.54
C SER A 258 -4.28 -2.60 4.01
N GLN A 259 -3.36 -2.27 3.10
CA GLN A 259 -1.99 -1.94 3.45
C GLN A 259 -1.91 -0.68 4.31
N ARG A 260 -2.62 0.40 3.93
CA ARG A 260 -2.66 1.65 4.71
C ARG A 260 -3.18 1.43 6.13
N ARG A 261 -4.18 0.56 6.31
CA ARG A 261 -4.71 0.17 7.62
C ARG A 261 -3.66 -0.53 8.47
N LYS A 262 -2.94 -1.50 7.89
CA LYS A 262 -1.82 -2.19 8.57
C LYS A 262 -0.73 -1.21 8.97
N ASP A 263 -0.29 -0.36 8.05
CA ASP A 263 0.73 0.65 8.31
C ASP A 263 0.28 1.67 9.37
N LYS A 264 -1.02 2.00 9.40
CA LYS A 264 -1.60 2.90 10.39
C LYS A 264 -1.64 2.24 11.77
N ALA A 265 -2.16 1.02 11.89
CA ALA A 265 -2.16 0.28 13.15
C ALA A 265 -0.73 0.10 13.70
N GLN A 266 0.22 -0.29 12.85
CA GLN A 266 1.63 -0.42 13.25
C GLN A 266 2.20 0.90 13.77
N ARG A 267 1.89 2.03 13.13
CA ARG A 267 2.30 3.35 13.62
C ARG A 267 1.67 3.70 14.97
N LEU A 268 0.37 3.48 15.14
CA LEU A 268 -0.31 3.74 16.41
C LEU A 268 0.24 2.86 17.54
N MET A 269 0.61 1.61 17.25
CA MET A 269 1.28 0.73 18.22
C MET A 269 2.59 1.33 18.75
N THR A 270 3.36 2.05 17.95
CA THR A 270 4.59 2.72 18.42
C THR A 270 4.33 3.86 19.40
N ALA A 271 3.09 4.37 19.49
CA ALA A 271 2.70 5.43 20.40
C ALA A 271 2.03 4.93 21.69
N ARG A 272 1.89 3.61 21.85
CA ARG A 272 1.22 2.97 23.00
C ARG A 272 1.77 3.45 24.34
N GLU A 273 3.07 3.38 24.56
CA GLU A 273 3.69 3.75 25.85
C GLU A 273 3.51 5.24 26.19
N ALA A 274 3.59 6.11 25.18
CA ALA A 274 3.34 7.54 25.37
C ALA A 274 1.86 7.83 25.67
N TYR A 275 0.95 7.04 25.10
CA TYR A 275 -0.48 7.14 25.40
C TYR A 275 -0.78 6.69 26.83
N ILE A 276 -0.23 5.54 27.27
CA ILE A 276 -0.33 5.05 28.65
C ILE A 276 0.17 6.11 29.63
N SER A 277 1.34 6.70 29.35
CA SER A 277 1.92 7.74 30.19
C SER A 277 1.03 8.99 30.30
N LYS A 278 0.28 9.32 29.24
CA LYS A 278 -0.57 10.52 29.17
C LYS A 278 -1.96 10.30 29.76
N HIS A 279 -2.52 9.10 29.61
CA HIS A 279 -3.92 8.82 29.91
C HIS A 279 -4.14 7.77 31.01
N GLY A 280 -3.09 7.07 31.46
CA GLY A 280 -3.16 6.03 32.49
C GLY A 280 -3.76 4.70 32.01
N VAL A 281 -4.17 4.59 30.75
CA VAL A 281 -4.87 3.40 30.20
C VAL A 281 -4.13 2.85 28.98
N ASP A 282 -4.15 1.53 28.81
CA ASP A 282 -3.45 0.84 27.73
C ASP A 282 -4.33 0.65 26.48
N PRO A 283 -4.03 1.35 25.37
CA PRO A 283 -4.81 1.22 24.14
C PRO A 283 -4.43 0.00 23.29
N GLY A 284 -3.47 -0.82 23.70
CA GLY A 284 -2.87 -1.88 22.89
C GLY A 284 -3.90 -2.86 22.31
N GLU A 285 -4.88 -3.27 23.12
CA GLU A 285 -5.95 -4.19 22.69
C GLU A 285 -6.88 -3.57 21.63
N LEU A 286 -6.98 -2.24 21.58
CA LEU A 286 -7.84 -1.52 20.65
C LEU A 286 -7.20 -1.35 19.25
N ILE A 287 -5.88 -1.50 19.14
CA ILE A 287 -5.14 -1.20 17.92
C ILE A 287 -5.08 -2.45 17.05
N HIS A 288 -6.10 -2.61 16.21
CA HIS A 288 -6.12 -3.65 15.18
C HIS A 288 -6.23 -3.03 13.78
N ALA A 289 -5.58 -3.63 12.77
CA ALA A 289 -5.64 -3.14 11.39
C ALA A 289 -7.08 -3.10 10.86
N ASP A 290 -7.91 -4.07 11.24
CA ASP A 290 -9.34 -4.04 10.86
C ASP A 290 -10.15 -2.99 11.60
N HIS A 291 -9.65 -2.41 12.67
CA HIS A 291 -10.37 -1.31 13.33
C HIS A 291 -9.96 0.04 12.77
N MET A 292 -8.94 0.13 11.91
CA MET A 292 -8.50 1.38 11.29
C MET A 292 -9.43 1.85 10.17
N SER A 293 -9.59 3.17 10.03
CA SER A 293 -10.31 3.78 8.89
C SER A 293 -9.57 3.57 7.58
N ASP A 294 -10.33 3.45 6.50
CA ASP A 294 -9.81 3.52 5.15
C ASP A 294 -9.32 4.94 4.83
N GLU A 295 -8.19 5.03 4.14
CA GLU A 295 -7.62 6.30 3.68
C GLU A 295 -7.61 6.27 2.15
N ALA A 296 -8.40 7.11 1.49
CA ALA A 296 -8.51 7.24 0.04
C ALA A 296 -7.55 8.31 -0.50
N SER A 297 -6.94 8.05 -1.66
CA SER A 297 -5.94 8.97 -2.26
C SER A 297 -6.45 9.68 -3.52
N GLY A 298 -7.72 9.52 -3.85
CA GLY A 298 -8.31 10.11 -5.04
C GLY A 298 -9.81 9.81 -5.19
N PRO A 299 -10.38 10.25 -6.33
CA PRO A 299 -11.70 9.83 -6.78
C PRO A 299 -11.61 8.37 -7.23
N GLU A 300 -11.91 7.44 -6.32
CA GLU A 300 -11.74 6.00 -6.56
C GLU A 300 -12.63 5.48 -7.73
N ASP A 301 -13.63 6.24 -8.14
CA ASP A 301 -14.60 5.88 -9.19
C ASP A 301 -14.26 6.47 -10.58
N ASN A 302 -13.31 7.41 -10.69
CA ASN A 302 -12.99 8.08 -11.94
C ASN A 302 -11.55 8.58 -11.98
N GLU A 303 -10.70 7.88 -12.74
CA GLU A 303 -9.27 8.18 -12.82
C GLU A 303 -8.89 9.29 -13.82
N THR A 304 -9.87 10.01 -14.40
CA THR A 304 -9.55 11.15 -15.27
C THR A 304 -8.80 12.23 -14.50
N GLU A 305 -7.84 12.90 -15.16
CA GLU A 305 -7.07 13.99 -14.54
C GLU A 305 -7.99 15.14 -14.06
N ALA A 306 -9.10 15.39 -14.75
CA ALA A 306 -10.11 16.34 -14.33
C ALA A 306 -10.80 15.93 -13.00
N ALA A 307 -11.17 14.65 -12.86
CA ALA A 307 -11.75 14.15 -11.61
C ALA A 307 -10.73 14.19 -10.46
N LYS A 308 -9.47 13.81 -10.71
CA LYS A 308 -8.38 13.88 -9.71
C LYS A 308 -8.16 15.32 -9.24
N LEU A 309 -8.15 16.28 -10.17
CA LEU A 309 -8.02 17.70 -9.85
C LEU A 309 -9.22 18.20 -9.03
N ALA A 310 -10.45 17.89 -9.45
CA ALA A 310 -11.65 18.28 -8.71
C ALA A 310 -11.67 17.70 -7.28
N TRP A 311 -11.27 16.44 -7.12
CA TRP A 311 -11.13 15.82 -5.79
C TRP A 311 -10.05 16.52 -4.95
N LYS A 312 -8.87 16.81 -5.51
CA LYS A 312 -7.81 17.57 -4.80
C LYS A 312 -8.29 18.97 -4.38
N GLN A 313 -9.05 19.65 -5.22
CA GLN A 313 -9.63 20.96 -4.92
C GLN A 313 -10.63 20.88 -3.75
N CYS A 314 -11.47 19.84 -3.73
CA CYS A 314 -12.36 19.56 -2.60
C CYS A 314 -11.57 19.34 -1.30
N MET A 315 -10.52 18.49 -1.33
CA MET A 315 -9.67 18.23 -0.18
C MET A 315 -8.94 19.48 0.33
N ALA A 316 -8.46 20.34 -0.58
CA ALA A 316 -7.85 21.62 -0.25
C ALA A 316 -8.85 22.57 0.42
N ALA A 317 -10.08 22.66 -0.11
CA ALA A 317 -11.15 23.48 0.46
C ALA A 317 -11.51 23.06 1.89
N HIS A 318 -11.60 21.75 2.16
CA HIS A 318 -11.79 21.21 3.52
C HIS A 318 -10.68 21.58 4.51
N LYS A 319 -9.50 21.96 4.01
CA LYS A 319 -8.35 22.41 4.81
C LYS A 319 -8.08 23.90 4.73
N HIS A 320 -8.98 24.67 4.11
CA HIS A 320 -8.82 26.09 3.86
C HIS A 320 -7.51 26.43 3.12
N ILE A 321 -7.02 25.50 2.30
CA ILE A 321 -5.85 25.71 1.43
C ILE A 321 -6.35 26.39 0.15
N PRO A 322 -5.79 27.55 -0.24
CA PRO A 322 -6.24 28.27 -1.42
C PRO A 322 -5.99 27.47 -2.71
N ASN A 323 -6.98 27.50 -3.62
CA ASN A 323 -6.91 26.85 -4.92
C ASN A 323 -6.22 27.77 -5.95
N SER A 324 -4.97 28.17 -5.69
CA SER A 324 -4.15 28.89 -6.66
C SER A 324 -3.54 27.93 -7.68
N GLU A 325 -3.42 28.36 -8.93
CA GLU A 325 -2.82 27.59 -10.02
C GLU A 325 -1.42 27.07 -9.62
N GLY A 326 -1.17 25.77 -9.82
CA GLY A 326 0.07 25.08 -9.46
C GLY A 326 0.27 24.74 -7.98
N ALA A 327 -0.47 25.35 -7.03
CA ALA A 327 -0.21 25.12 -5.60
C ALA A 327 -0.57 23.70 -5.11
N LEU A 328 -1.51 23.03 -5.78
CA LEU A 328 -1.97 21.69 -5.41
C LEU A 328 -1.16 20.55 -6.07
N GLU A 329 -0.21 20.87 -6.95
CA GLU A 329 0.56 19.87 -7.69
C GLU A 329 1.43 19.03 -6.73
N ASN A 330 2.11 19.70 -5.81
CA ASN A 330 3.03 19.07 -4.85
C ASN A 330 2.36 18.65 -3.54
N ILE A 331 1.07 18.90 -3.37
CA ILE A 331 0.32 18.53 -2.16
C ILE A 331 -0.33 17.15 -2.36
N SER A 332 -0.03 16.25 -1.43
CA SER A 332 -0.67 14.94 -1.34
C SER A 332 -1.76 14.99 -0.28
N PHE A 333 -2.95 14.53 -0.62
CA PHE A 333 -4.07 14.40 0.32
C PHE A 333 -4.39 12.93 0.55
N LEU A 334 -4.82 12.61 1.77
CA LEU A 334 -5.48 11.35 2.10
C LEU A 334 -6.79 11.66 2.80
N GLU A 335 -7.89 11.28 2.17
CA GLU A 335 -9.22 11.37 2.75
C GLU A 335 -9.46 10.20 3.70
N VAL A 336 -9.72 10.48 4.97
CA VAL A 336 -10.01 9.48 5.98
C VAL A 336 -11.51 9.21 5.96
N LEU A 337 -11.91 8.06 5.41
CA LEU A 337 -13.31 7.69 5.27
C LEU A 337 -13.93 7.38 6.63
N ARG A 338 -15.18 7.82 6.82
CA ARG A 338 -15.93 7.54 8.05
C ARG A 338 -16.32 6.06 8.09
N SER A 339 -16.08 5.41 9.22
CA SER A 339 -16.52 4.04 9.48
C SER A 339 -17.87 4.07 10.20
N PRO A 340 -18.99 3.75 9.55
CA PRO A 340 -20.32 4.00 10.11
C PRO A 340 -20.64 3.11 11.32
N TRP A 341 -20.01 1.93 11.38
CA TRP A 341 -20.09 0.98 12.48
C TRP A 341 -19.30 1.42 13.72
N ARG A 342 -18.37 2.37 13.61
CA ARG A 342 -17.47 2.75 14.71
C ARG A 342 -18.14 3.80 15.59
N SER A 343 -18.11 3.60 16.90
CA SER A 343 -18.57 4.60 17.87
C SER A 343 -17.69 5.86 17.83
N LYS A 344 -18.27 6.97 18.31
CA LYS A 344 -17.51 8.23 18.44
C LYS A 344 -16.37 8.10 19.45
N GLU A 345 -16.58 7.35 20.52
CA GLU A 345 -15.58 7.14 21.58
C GLU A 345 -14.33 6.43 21.05
N LEU A 346 -14.48 5.32 20.30
CA LEU A 346 -13.33 4.62 19.71
C LEU A 346 -12.64 5.46 18.62
N GLU A 347 -13.41 6.26 17.87
CA GLU A 347 -12.81 7.22 16.94
C GLU A 347 -11.92 8.24 17.66
N ASP A 348 -12.38 8.78 18.79
CA ASP A 348 -11.64 9.77 19.57
C ASP A 348 -10.37 9.16 20.17
N VAL A 349 -10.40 7.90 20.61
CA VAL A 349 -9.19 7.15 21.03
C VAL A 349 -8.16 7.08 19.88
N PHE A 350 -8.58 6.72 18.66
CA PHE A 350 -7.66 6.67 17.52
C PHE A 350 -7.14 8.05 17.08
N VAL A 351 -7.93 9.11 17.24
CA VAL A 351 -7.47 10.48 17.00
C VAL A 351 -6.40 10.85 18.03
N ASN A 352 -6.65 10.63 19.32
CA ASN A 352 -5.70 10.92 20.39
C ASN A 352 -4.40 10.12 20.25
N LEU A 353 -4.48 8.83 19.92
CA LEU A 353 -3.33 7.99 19.60
C LEU A 353 -2.51 8.55 18.44
N GLN A 354 -3.18 9.03 17.40
CA GLN A 354 -2.51 9.61 16.24
C GLN A 354 -1.84 10.94 16.58
N ASP A 355 -2.42 11.74 17.46
CA ASP A 355 -1.82 12.99 17.94
C ASP A 355 -0.60 12.71 18.81
N VAL A 356 -0.68 11.76 19.76
CA VAL A 356 0.46 11.31 20.57
C VAL A 356 1.58 10.75 19.67
N TRP A 357 1.25 9.91 18.69
CA TRP A 357 2.21 9.41 17.70
C TRP A 357 2.86 10.56 16.94
N ARG A 358 2.09 11.55 16.50
CA ARG A 358 2.63 12.68 15.75
C ARG A 358 3.51 13.55 16.62
N GLU A 359 3.14 13.77 17.88
CA GLU A 359 3.93 14.54 18.85
C GLU A 359 5.31 13.90 19.08
N SER A 360 5.39 12.56 19.15
CA SER A 360 6.64 11.82 19.37
C SER A 360 7.64 11.87 18.21
N LEU A 361 7.20 12.21 17.00
CA LEU A 361 8.09 12.32 15.85
C LEU A 361 9.01 13.55 15.94
N SER A 362 10.27 13.36 15.56
CA SER A 362 11.21 14.47 15.33
C SER A 362 10.73 15.40 14.20
N VAL A 363 11.24 16.63 14.16
CA VAL A 363 10.93 17.59 13.08
C VAL A 363 11.27 17.00 11.71
N LYS A 364 12.40 16.30 11.58
CA LYS A 364 12.82 15.63 10.34
C LYS A 364 11.83 14.52 9.93
N GLN A 365 11.40 13.69 10.88
CA GLN A 365 10.39 12.65 10.59
C GLN A 365 9.03 13.27 10.21
N LYS A 366 8.61 14.34 10.88
CA LYS A 366 7.38 15.08 10.54
C LYS A 366 7.42 15.62 9.10
N GLN A 367 8.58 16.09 8.65
CA GLN A 367 8.79 16.56 7.27
C GLN A 367 8.67 15.43 6.23
N CYS A 368 8.99 14.18 6.58
CA CYS A 368 8.78 13.03 5.69
C CYS A 368 7.30 12.72 5.46
N PHE A 369 6.39 13.16 6.35
CA PHE A 369 4.95 12.98 6.21
C PHE A 369 4.30 14.22 5.57
N HIS A 370 4.55 14.43 4.28
CA HIS A 370 4.00 15.55 3.51
C HIS A 370 2.51 15.41 3.16
N THR A 371 1.90 14.26 3.47
CA THR A 371 0.50 13.97 3.12
C THR A 371 -0.47 14.55 4.15
N ILE A 372 -1.38 15.40 3.68
CA ILE A 372 -2.42 16.05 4.48
C ILE A 372 -3.61 15.11 4.62
N ARG A 373 -3.93 14.72 5.85
CA ARG A 373 -5.13 13.91 6.14
C ARG A 373 -6.37 14.78 6.28
N VAL A 374 -7.37 14.53 5.45
CA VAL A 374 -8.67 15.21 5.47
C VAL A 374 -9.68 14.30 6.15
N ARG A 375 -10.35 14.82 7.18
CA ARG A 375 -11.42 14.16 7.93
C ARG A 375 -12.70 14.96 7.68
N ASP A 376 -13.83 14.44 8.17
CA ASP A 376 -15.13 15.13 8.14
C ASP A 376 -15.65 15.39 6.73
N THR A 377 -15.27 14.53 5.79
CA THR A 377 -15.94 14.44 4.50
C THR A 377 -17.20 13.59 4.66
N GLU A 378 -18.13 13.72 3.71
CA GLU A 378 -19.37 12.94 3.74
C GLU A 378 -19.16 11.49 3.27
N ARG A 379 -17.95 11.13 2.78
CA ARG A 379 -17.67 9.79 2.25
C ARG A 379 -17.54 8.77 3.39
N ILE A 380 -18.27 7.67 3.22
CA ILE A 380 -18.36 6.58 4.19
C ILE A 380 -17.62 5.38 3.60
N SER A 381 -16.83 4.68 4.43
CA SER A 381 -16.27 3.39 4.06
C SER A 381 -17.39 2.34 4.07
N PRO A 382 -17.56 1.55 3.00
CA PRO A 382 -18.51 0.44 2.98
C PRO A 382 -18.03 -0.76 3.81
N ARG A 383 -16.80 -0.73 4.33
CA ARG A 383 -16.18 -1.88 4.98
C ARG A 383 -16.66 -2.07 6.42
N ILE A 384 -17.01 -3.31 6.72
CA ILE A 384 -17.26 -3.82 8.07
C ILE A 384 -16.02 -4.64 8.49
N PRO A 385 -15.50 -4.49 9.71
CA PRO A 385 -14.31 -5.22 10.15
C PRO A 385 -14.63 -6.71 10.31
N GLU A 386 -13.69 -7.56 9.90
CA GLU A 386 -13.77 -9.01 10.13
C GLU A 386 -13.49 -9.34 11.60
N TYR A 387 -12.54 -8.64 12.22
CA TYR A 387 -12.31 -8.74 13.66
C TYR A 387 -13.33 -7.95 14.46
N THR A 388 -14.09 -8.62 15.32
CA THR A 388 -15.15 -8.00 16.14
C THR A 388 -14.59 -6.89 17.04
N PRO A 389 -15.12 -5.67 16.98
CA PRO A 389 -14.74 -4.60 17.90
C PRO A 389 -15.34 -4.84 19.30
N PHE A 390 -14.70 -4.27 20.33
CA PHE A 390 -15.26 -4.20 21.67
C PHE A 390 -16.58 -3.41 21.71
N ASN A 391 -17.43 -3.69 22.69
CA ASN A 391 -18.78 -3.13 22.76
C ASN A 391 -18.82 -1.60 22.71
N PHE A 392 -17.97 -0.91 23.47
CA PHE A 392 -17.89 0.56 23.45
C PHE A 392 -17.44 1.11 22.09
N GLY A 393 -16.76 0.30 21.28
CA GLY A 393 -16.29 0.65 19.95
C GLY A 393 -17.35 0.57 18.86
N ILE A 394 -18.54 0.04 19.17
CA ILE A 394 -19.63 -0.17 18.23
C ILE A 394 -20.59 1.02 18.26
N ASN A 395 -20.93 1.54 17.08
CA ASN A 395 -22.08 2.41 16.91
C ASN A 395 -23.36 1.58 17.00
N VAL A 396 -24.02 1.62 18.16
CA VAL A 396 -25.22 0.83 18.46
C VAL A 396 -26.35 1.13 17.48
N GLU A 397 -26.56 2.39 17.08
CA GLU A 397 -27.60 2.75 16.11
C GLU A 397 -27.36 2.06 14.76
N TRP A 398 -26.11 2.00 14.33
CA TRP A 398 -25.74 1.29 13.11
C TRP A 398 -25.94 -0.23 13.26
N LEU A 399 -25.54 -0.81 14.39
CA LEU A 399 -25.69 -2.25 14.63
C LEU A 399 -27.18 -2.66 14.62
N GLU A 400 -28.04 -1.91 15.31
CA GLU A 400 -29.48 -2.19 15.38
C GLU A 400 -30.14 -2.21 13.99
N VAL A 401 -29.70 -1.36 13.07
CA VAL A 401 -30.23 -1.31 11.69
C VAL A 401 -29.70 -2.45 10.80
N ASN A 402 -28.54 -3.04 11.14
CA ASN A 402 -27.83 -3.97 10.26
C ASN A 402 -27.77 -5.41 10.77
N LYS A 403 -27.99 -5.66 12.08
CA LYS A 403 -27.86 -6.99 12.70
C LYS A 403 -28.79 -8.06 12.12
N ASP A 404 -29.95 -7.66 11.60
CA ASP A 404 -30.96 -8.57 11.04
C ASP A 404 -30.80 -8.80 9.52
N LYS A 405 -29.76 -8.23 8.89
CA LYS A 405 -29.50 -8.45 7.47
C LYS A 405 -28.84 -9.80 7.27
N SER A 406 -29.46 -10.68 6.47
CA SER A 406 -28.96 -12.04 6.22
C SER A 406 -27.54 -12.06 5.63
N GLU A 407 -27.18 -11.07 4.81
CA GLU A 407 -25.82 -10.92 4.27
C GLU A 407 -24.74 -10.61 5.32
N LEU A 408 -25.13 -10.16 6.52
CA LEU A 408 -24.24 -9.75 7.61
C LEU A 408 -24.38 -10.62 8.85
N GLU A 409 -25.31 -11.58 8.88
CA GLU A 409 -25.64 -12.38 10.06
C GLU A 409 -24.40 -13.07 10.66
N ASP A 410 -23.63 -13.77 9.82
CA ASP A 410 -22.41 -14.46 10.24
C ASP A 410 -21.34 -13.49 10.77
N LEU A 411 -21.20 -12.32 10.12
CA LEU A 411 -20.19 -11.32 10.47
C LEU A 411 -20.52 -10.57 11.76
N LEU A 412 -21.82 -10.33 12.03
CA LEU A 412 -22.29 -9.56 13.18
C LEU A 412 -22.68 -10.43 14.37
N LYS A 413 -22.64 -11.77 14.24
CA LYS A 413 -23.02 -12.73 15.27
C LYS A 413 -22.35 -12.51 16.64
N GLU A 414 -21.11 -12.02 16.64
CA GLU A 414 -20.32 -11.81 17.86
C GLU A 414 -20.34 -10.35 18.36
N TRP A 415 -20.89 -9.43 17.59
CA TRP A 415 -20.94 -8.03 17.94
C TRP A 415 -21.86 -7.81 19.14
N GLY A 416 -21.43 -6.99 20.10
CA GLY A 416 -22.17 -6.76 21.35
C GLY A 416 -21.88 -7.78 22.46
N LYS A 417 -21.06 -8.81 22.21
CA LYS A 417 -20.74 -9.86 23.20
C LYS A 417 -19.39 -9.68 23.89
N TRP A 418 -18.55 -8.76 23.42
CA TRP A 418 -17.19 -8.57 23.93
C TRP A 418 -17.16 -7.48 25.00
N GLU A 419 -16.77 -7.83 26.22
CA GLU A 419 -16.61 -6.84 27.28
C GLU A 419 -15.63 -5.73 26.90
N ASP A 420 -15.84 -4.53 27.43
CA ASP A 420 -14.91 -3.43 27.22
C ASP A 420 -13.57 -3.70 27.95
N PRO A 421 -12.43 -3.28 27.36
CA PRO A 421 -11.13 -3.31 28.05
C PRO A 421 -11.08 -2.34 29.22
N GLU A 422 -10.15 -2.58 30.15
CA GLU A 422 -9.95 -1.75 31.34
C GLU A 422 -9.65 -0.29 30.95
N GLY A 423 -10.28 0.67 31.64
CA GLY A 423 -10.12 2.09 31.34
C GLY A 423 -10.87 2.64 30.10
N PHE A 424 -11.64 1.80 29.40
CA PHE A 424 -12.45 2.21 28.24
C PHE A 424 -13.94 1.89 28.42
N GLY A 425 -14.80 2.62 27.71
CA GLY A 425 -16.23 2.34 27.67
C GLY A 425 -16.88 2.27 29.05
N SER A 426 -17.60 1.17 29.30
CA SER A 426 -18.26 0.90 30.58
C SER A 426 -17.30 0.71 31.76
N LYS A 427 -16.02 0.37 31.53
CA LYS A 427 -15.01 0.16 32.59
C LYS A 427 -14.23 1.43 32.97
N LYS A 428 -14.45 2.56 32.31
CA LYS A 428 -13.71 3.81 32.54
C LYS A 428 -13.82 4.40 33.97
N HIS A 429 -14.88 4.11 34.70
CA HIS A 429 -15.21 4.77 35.98
C HIS A 429 -15.02 3.90 37.23
N LEU A 430 -14.51 2.67 37.09
CA LEU A 430 -14.37 1.77 38.24
C LEU A 430 -13.22 2.16 39.18
N GLU A 431 -12.22 2.92 38.71
CA GLU A 431 -11.05 3.28 39.51
C GLU A 431 -11.15 4.64 40.22
N ASP A 432 -11.99 5.56 39.74
CA ASP A 432 -12.13 6.92 40.33
C ASP A 432 -13.05 6.92 41.57
N GLN A 433 -13.73 5.81 41.85
CA GLN A 433 -14.31 5.53 43.16
C GLN A 433 -13.23 4.95 44.05
N GLY A 434 -12.29 5.81 44.49
CA GLY A 434 -11.33 5.46 45.51
C GLY A 434 -12.01 4.74 46.68
N PRO A 435 -11.30 3.82 47.38
CA PRO A 435 -11.86 3.03 48.45
C PRO A 435 -12.57 3.98 49.40
N ALA A 436 -13.90 3.80 49.52
CA ALA A 436 -14.74 4.61 50.39
C ALA A 436 -13.98 4.80 51.70
N ASP A 437 -13.53 6.03 51.93
CA ASP A 437 -12.84 6.45 53.13
C ASP A 437 -13.76 6.03 54.28
N LEU A 438 -13.37 4.96 54.97
CA LEU A 438 -13.95 4.56 56.25
C LEU A 438 -13.46 5.59 57.27
N GLY A 439 -13.93 6.82 57.09
CA GLY A 439 -13.74 7.91 58.01
C GLY A 439 -14.49 7.58 59.31
N PRO A 440 -13.81 7.65 60.47
CA PRO A 440 -14.44 7.37 61.75
C PRO A 440 -15.49 8.43 62.06
N SER A 441 -16.59 7.97 62.64
CA SER A 441 -17.67 8.77 63.21
C SER A 441 -17.12 9.88 64.10
N ASP A 442 -17.27 11.14 63.68
CA ASP A 442 -17.10 12.28 64.58
C ASP A 442 -18.29 13.23 64.42
N GLU A 443 -19.04 13.35 65.51
CA GLU A 443 -20.17 14.25 65.69
C GLU A 443 -19.61 15.66 65.95
N GLY A 444 -19.90 16.61 65.07
CA GLY A 444 -19.44 17.98 65.23
C GLY A 444 -20.36 19.00 64.57
N GLU A 445 -21.25 19.56 65.37
CA GLU A 445 -22.24 20.59 65.05
C GLU A 445 -21.67 21.91 64.47
N ARG A 446 -22.57 22.61 63.76
CA ARG A 446 -22.65 24.09 63.54
C ARG A 446 -21.59 24.76 62.65
N SER A 447 -22.06 25.34 61.53
CA SER A 447 -22.59 26.71 61.52
C SER A 447 -23.08 27.09 60.12
N GLN A 448 -24.25 27.73 60.08
CA GLN A 448 -24.73 28.53 58.96
C GLN A 448 -23.79 29.73 58.76
N ASP A 449 -23.43 30.08 57.53
CA ASP A 449 -23.61 31.45 57.03
C ASP A 449 -23.49 31.55 55.50
N GLU A 450 -24.14 32.58 54.98
CA GLU A 450 -24.51 32.92 53.61
C GLU A 450 -23.36 33.15 52.61
N GLY A 451 -23.70 33.24 51.30
CA GLY A 451 -22.90 34.10 50.42
C GLY A 451 -22.84 33.81 48.92
N THR A 452 -23.98 33.57 48.27
CA THR A 452 -24.35 34.05 46.92
C THR A 452 -23.22 34.55 45.99
N ARG A 453 -22.63 33.67 45.16
CA ARG A 453 -21.94 34.09 43.92
C ARG A 453 -21.77 32.89 42.98
N MET A 454 -22.55 32.83 41.90
CA MET A 454 -22.20 32.30 40.57
C MET A 454 -23.47 32.01 39.74
N ASP A 455 -24.24 33.06 39.46
CA ASP A 455 -25.45 32.98 38.61
C ASP A 455 -25.28 33.70 37.27
N LEU A 456 -24.08 33.63 36.69
CA LEU A 456 -23.72 34.35 35.48
C LEU A 456 -22.93 33.50 34.48
N LYS A 457 -23.41 32.28 34.15
CA LYS A 457 -22.87 31.51 33.01
C LYS A 457 -23.85 30.56 32.31
N ARG A 458 -25.11 30.47 32.75
CA ARG A 458 -26.08 29.47 32.22
C ARG A 458 -27.16 30.01 31.28
N LYS A 459 -27.02 31.24 30.77
CA LYS A 459 -28.06 31.91 29.94
C LYS A 459 -27.62 32.31 28.53
N LYS A 460 -26.59 31.67 27.96
CA LYS A 460 -26.08 31.99 26.60
C LYS A 460 -25.96 30.80 25.63
N LEU A 461 -26.67 29.69 25.89
CA LEU A 461 -26.65 28.48 25.04
C LEU A 461 -28.04 27.97 24.63
N LEU A 462 -29.03 28.87 24.62
CA LEU A 462 -30.40 28.59 24.18
C LEU A 462 -30.87 29.69 23.23
N ASP A 463 -30.12 29.92 22.14
CA ASP A 463 -30.65 30.66 20.99
C ASP A 463 -29.84 30.45 19.69
N ILE A 464 -29.65 29.20 19.28
CA ILE A 464 -29.39 28.87 17.86
C ILE A 464 -30.42 27.82 17.47
N GLY A 465 -31.60 28.34 17.16
CA GLY A 465 -32.71 27.59 16.61
C GLY A 465 -32.42 27.08 15.20
N GLN A 466 -32.75 25.81 15.01
CA GLN A 466 -33.64 25.36 13.95
C GLN A 466 -33.25 25.73 12.51
N ARG A 467 -32.43 24.86 11.89
CA ARG A 467 -32.53 24.58 10.46
C ARG A 467 -32.91 23.12 10.25
N THR A 468 -34.13 22.97 9.71
CA THR A 468 -34.72 21.83 9.01
C THR A 468 -33.74 20.72 8.60
N ARG A 469 -33.90 19.54 9.22
CA ARG A 469 -33.40 18.26 8.71
C ARG A 469 -34.29 17.79 7.54
N PRO A 470 -33.76 17.41 6.37
CA PRO A 470 -34.52 16.64 5.40
C PRO A 470 -34.71 15.21 5.89
N SER A 471 -35.92 14.70 5.67
CA SER A 471 -36.37 13.33 5.93
C SER A 471 -35.47 12.28 5.26
N LEU A 472 -35.09 11.27 6.04
CA LEU A 472 -34.20 10.16 5.70
C LEU A 472 -34.98 8.99 5.05
N LEU A 473 -35.79 9.30 4.02
CA LEU A 473 -36.67 8.32 3.33
C LEU A 473 -36.69 8.44 1.79
N GLN A 474 -35.61 8.89 1.14
CA GLN A 474 -35.52 8.94 -0.33
C GLN A 474 -34.16 8.48 -0.92
N LEU A 475 -33.52 7.44 -0.36
CA LEU A 475 -32.30 6.84 -0.95
C LEU A 475 -32.47 5.40 -1.46
N THR A 476 -33.70 4.99 -1.78
CA THR A 476 -33.96 3.75 -2.50
C THR A 476 -34.79 4.07 -3.74
N ASN A 477 -34.15 4.52 -4.84
CA ASN A 477 -34.66 4.42 -6.22
C ASN A 477 -33.74 5.12 -7.24
N LEU A 478 -32.49 4.68 -7.38
CA LEU A 478 -31.61 5.18 -8.45
C LEU A 478 -30.68 4.10 -9.03
N ASN A 479 -31.14 2.85 -9.10
CA ASN A 479 -30.43 1.74 -9.76
C ASN A 479 -31.29 1.00 -10.82
N HIS A 480 -32.22 1.68 -11.50
CA HIS A 480 -33.06 1.02 -12.52
C HIS A 480 -33.26 1.77 -13.84
N ALA A 481 -32.35 2.66 -14.22
CA ALA A 481 -32.40 3.29 -15.55
C ALA A 481 -31.02 3.41 -16.18
N ARG A 482 -30.44 2.28 -16.61
CA ARG A 482 -29.38 2.22 -17.63
C ARG A 482 -29.46 0.90 -18.40
N THR A 483 -30.56 0.73 -19.12
CA THR A 483 -30.67 -0.17 -20.27
C THR A 483 -31.82 0.29 -21.17
N VAL A 484 -31.53 1.30 -22.02
CA VAL A 484 -32.02 1.44 -23.40
C VAL A 484 -30.92 2.13 -24.19
#